data_AF-A0A7U9N9H0-F1
#
_entry.id   AF-A0A7U9N9H0-F1
#
_cell.length_a   1.000
_cell.length_b   1.000
_cell.length_c   1.000
_cell.angle_alpha   90.00
_cell.angle_beta   90.00
_cell.angle_gamma   90.00
#
_symmetry.space_group_name_H-M   'P 1'
#
loop_
_entity.id
_entity.type
_entity.pdbx_description
1 polymer ?
#
loop_
_entity_poly.entity_id
_entity_poly.type
_entity_poly.pdbx_seq_one_letter_code
_entity_poly.pdbx_strand_id
1 'polypeptide(L)'
;MYYDPSGHTKVTPPTTEPEAPRTISDSNNYFVPVQQQMHDAVTEWTRMEESLADTNRKLNKFNTATVVYDARTGNYYYGMNRGIQLSGDNLNSSLSTWLPDATLDSRYRVGNCAEVDAINQALNSGANVGDLYMYTINTKDGAPKPMCNNCIYTFFDKVADILSE
;
A
#
# COMPACT_ATOMS: atom_id res chain seq x y z
N MET A 1 -12.90 15.80 -1.10
CA MET A 1 -12.52 16.07 0.31
C MET A 1 -12.12 14.73 0.91
N TYR A 2 -10.84 14.54 1.19
CA TYR A 2 -10.29 13.30 1.76
C TYR A 2 -10.48 13.35 3.28
N TYR A 3 -11.06 12.31 3.88
CA TYR A 3 -11.23 12.18 5.32
C TYR A 3 -10.18 11.19 5.84
N ASP A 4 -9.30 11.66 6.72
CA ASP A 4 -8.39 10.85 7.52
C ASP A 4 -9.18 10.23 8.70
N PRO A 5 -9.31 8.88 8.78
CA PRO A 5 -10.10 8.22 9.81
C PRO A 5 -9.43 8.15 11.20
N SER A 6 -8.22 8.71 11.38
CA SER A 6 -7.45 8.61 12.65
C SER A 6 -7.82 9.63 13.72
N GLY A 7 -8.65 10.64 13.43
CA GLY A 7 -9.18 11.57 14.44
C GLY A 7 -8.17 12.54 15.07
N HIS A 8 -6.99 12.73 14.48
CA HIS A 8 -6.00 13.71 14.94
C HIS A 8 -6.09 15.06 14.19
N THR A 9 -5.99 16.17 14.93
CA THR A 9 -6.02 17.54 14.38
C THR A 9 -4.77 17.86 13.55
N LYS A 10 -5.02 18.43 12.37
CA LYS A 10 -4.08 18.88 11.33
C LYS A 10 -2.77 19.47 11.87
N VAL A 11 -1.64 18.87 11.50
CA VAL A 11 -0.32 19.52 11.55
C VAL A 11 -0.06 20.16 10.18
N THR A 12 0.18 21.47 10.16
CA THR A 12 0.51 22.22 8.94
C THR A 12 1.93 21.86 8.48
N PRO A 13 2.15 21.42 7.22
CA PRO A 13 3.50 21.22 6.70
C PRO A 13 4.22 22.58 6.52
N PRO A 14 5.56 22.63 6.66
CA PRO A 14 6.32 23.86 6.56
C PRO A 14 6.23 24.44 5.13
N THR A 15 5.93 25.73 5.05
CA THR A 15 5.85 26.51 3.82
C THR A 15 7.23 26.63 3.19
N THR A 16 7.43 25.99 2.03
CA THR A 16 8.47 26.37 1.08
C THR A 16 7.81 27.00 -0.14
N GLU A 17 8.41 28.07 -0.66
CA GLU A 17 7.91 28.88 -1.78
C GLU A 17 7.55 28.05 -3.02
N PRO A 18 6.52 28.46 -3.79
CA PRO A 18 6.20 27.79 -5.04
C PRO A 18 7.24 28.12 -6.13
N GLU A 19 8.01 27.12 -6.56
CA GLU A 19 8.78 27.22 -7.82
C GLU A 19 7.82 27.45 -9.01
N ALA A 20 8.25 28.29 -9.95
CA ALA A 20 7.48 28.69 -11.13
C ALA A 20 7.04 27.49 -12.01
N PRO A 21 5.91 27.60 -12.74
CA PRO A 21 5.39 26.49 -13.54
C PRO A 21 6.34 26.18 -14.69
N ARG A 22 6.94 24.99 -14.68
CA ARG A 22 7.63 24.44 -15.85
C ARG A 22 6.57 23.88 -16.80
N THR A 23 6.48 24.46 -17.99
CA THR A 23 5.73 23.89 -19.11
C THR A 23 6.37 22.55 -19.51
N ILE A 24 5.72 21.42 -19.21
CA ILE A 24 6.17 20.10 -19.66
C ILE A 24 5.40 19.74 -20.94
N SER A 25 6.14 19.69 -22.05
CA SER A 25 5.71 19.12 -23.32
C SER A 25 5.88 17.60 -23.31
N ASP A 26 4.80 16.88 -23.59
CA ASP A 26 4.69 15.55 -24.22
C ASP A 26 5.90 14.59 -24.14
N SER A 27 6.15 14.04 -22.95
CA SER A 27 6.69 12.69 -22.78
C SER A 27 6.11 12.09 -21.50
N ASN A 28 5.41 10.96 -21.59
CA ASN A 28 4.89 10.20 -20.43
C ASN A 28 6.06 9.76 -19.54
N ASN A 29 6.45 10.62 -18.60
CA ASN A 29 7.59 10.39 -17.73
C ASN A 29 7.12 9.58 -16.51
N TYR A 30 6.90 8.28 -16.71
CA TYR A 30 6.66 7.36 -15.62
C TYR A 30 7.95 7.22 -14.80
N PHE A 31 7.90 7.54 -13.51
CA PHE A 31 9.01 7.23 -12.62
C PHE A 31 8.87 5.78 -12.15
N VAL A 32 9.83 4.93 -12.46
CA VAL A 32 9.86 3.55 -11.95
C VAL A 32 10.58 3.55 -10.61
N PRO A 33 9.95 3.12 -9.51
CA PRO A 33 10.61 3.10 -8.21
C PRO A 33 11.66 2.00 -8.17
N VAL A 34 12.78 2.26 -7.49
CA VAL A 34 13.77 1.23 -7.18
C VAL A 34 13.41 0.49 -5.90
N GLN A 35 13.85 -0.77 -5.79
CA GLN A 35 13.52 -1.65 -4.66
C GLN A 35 13.84 -1.02 -3.29
N GLN A 36 15.03 -0.40 -3.15
CA GLN A 36 15.45 0.21 -1.88
C GLN A 36 14.54 1.36 -1.46
N GLN A 37 14.08 2.19 -2.41
CA GLN A 37 13.17 3.30 -2.13
C GLN A 37 11.84 2.80 -1.57
N MET A 38 11.32 1.71 -2.13
CA MET A 38 10.08 1.09 -1.65
C MET A 38 10.27 0.45 -0.27
N HIS A 39 11.39 -0.23 -0.06
CA HIS A 39 11.77 -0.81 1.24
C HIS A 39 11.86 0.27 2.33
N ASP A 40 12.55 1.37 2.06
CA ASP A 40 12.71 2.48 3.00
C ASP A 40 11.34 3.10 3.34
N ALA A 41 10.52 3.38 2.32
CA ALA A 41 9.20 3.97 2.49
C ALA A 41 8.28 3.12 3.38
N VAL A 42 8.17 1.81 3.12
CA VAL A 42 7.32 0.93 3.94
C VAL A 42 7.91 0.73 5.35
N THR A 43 9.23 0.74 5.49
CA THR A 43 9.91 0.62 6.79
C THR A 43 9.65 1.85 7.65
N GLU A 44 9.76 3.05 7.08
CA GLU A 44 9.44 4.30 7.77
C GLU A 44 7.98 4.37 8.19
N TRP A 45 7.07 4.02 7.29
CA TRP A 45 5.64 3.96 7.59
C TRP A 45 5.33 2.94 8.70
N THR A 46 5.94 1.76 8.66
CA THR A 46 5.76 0.72 9.68
C THR A 46 6.17 1.23 11.06
N ARG A 47 7.31 1.92 11.19
CA ARG A 47 7.76 2.50 12.47
C ARG A 47 6.78 3.54 13.01
N MET A 48 6.19 4.34 12.11
CA MET A 48 5.18 5.32 12.46
C MET A 48 3.91 4.62 12.99
N GLU A 49 3.39 3.62 12.29
CA GLU A 49 2.22 2.83 12.74
C GLU A 49 2.48 2.11 14.09
N GLU A 50 3.68 1.56 14.28
CA GLU A 50 4.08 0.96 15.54
C GLU A 50 4.10 1.97 16.69
N SER A 51 4.55 3.21 16.44
CA SER A 51 4.55 4.27 17.44
C SER A 51 3.13 4.71 17.86
N LEU A 52 2.13 4.50 17.00
CA LEU A 52 0.72 4.80 17.26
C LEU A 52 -0.01 3.64 17.97
N ALA A 53 0.61 2.48 18.12
CA ALA A 53 -0.05 1.32 18.70
C ALA A 53 -0.15 1.42 20.24
N ASP A 54 -1.36 1.62 20.76
CA ASP A 54 -1.58 1.78 22.21
C ASP A 54 -1.33 0.52 23.06
N THR A 55 -1.13 -0.65 22.42
CA THR A 55 -0.94 -1.91 23.16
C THR A 55 -0.01 -2.87 22.42
N ASN A 56 0.76 -3.65 23.19
CA ASN A 56 1.57 -4.76 22.67
C ASN A 56 0.74 -5.80 21.89
N ARG A 57 -0.55 -5.96 22.20
CA ARG A 57 -1.44 -6.86 21.46
C ARG A 57 -1.75 -6.34 20.06
N LYS A 58 -1.87 -5.02 19.85
CA LYS A 58 -2.03 -4.42 18.53
C LYS A 58 -0.73 -4.60 17.72
N LEU A 59 0.41 -4.27 18.32
CA LEU A 59 1.74 -4.49 17.72
C LEU A 59 1.93 -5.94 17.27
N ASN A 60 1.68 -6.91 18.15
CA ASN A 60 1.85 -8.34 17.82
C ASN A 60 0.95 -8.84 16.68
N LYS A 61 -0.13 -8.12 16.35
CA LYS A 61 -1.03 -8.46 15.25
C LYS A 61 -0.63 -7.80 13.93
N PHE A 62 0.16 -6.72 13.96
CA PHE A 62 0.73 -6.11 12.78
C PHE A 62 2.04 -6.84 12.45
N ASN A 63 2.01 -7.65 11.40
CA ASN A 63 3.13 -8.53 11.02
C ASN A 63 3.49 -8.46 9.54
N THR A 64 2.70 -7.73 8.74
CA THR A 64 2.92 -7.55 7.30
C THR A 64 2.52 -6.13 6.94
N ALA A 65 3.42 -5.44 6.24
CA ALA A 65 3.19 -4.13 5.67
C ALA A 65 3.50 -4.17 4.18
N THR A 66 2.74 -3.43 3.38
CA THR A 66 2.94 -3.30 1.95
C THR A 66 2.91 -1.84 1.58
N VAL A 67 3.81 -1.42 0.69
CA VAL A 67 3.68 -0.14 -0.01
C VAL A 67 3.39 -0.40 -1.48
N VAL A 68 2.48 0.41 -2.03
CA VAL A 68 2.15 0.49 -3.44
C VAL A 68 2.48 1.89 -3.94
N TYR A 69 3.25 1.98 -5.01
CA TYR A 69 3.62 3.23 -5.65
C TYR A 69 2.96 3.34 -7.03
N ASP A 70 2.25 4.44 -7.28
CA ASP A 70 1.65 4.74 -8.57
C ASP A 70 2.64 5.55 -9.43
N ALA A 71 3.28 4.90 -10.41
CA ALA A 71 4.29 5.51 -11.26
C ALA A 71 3.77 6.65 -12.15
N ARG A 72 2.45 6.74 -12.33
CA ARG A 72 1.82 7.81 -13.11
C ARG A 72 1.67 9.09 -12.29
N THR A 73 1.45 8.98 -10.98
CA THR A 73 1.13 10.13 -10.11
C THR A 73 2.22 10.44 -9.09
N GLY A 74 3.08 9.46 -8.77
CA GLY A 74 4.05 9.55 -7.68
C GLY A 74 3.47 9.27 -6.29
N ASN A 75 2.20 8.87 -6.19
CA ASN A 75 1.55 8.61 -4.92
C ASN A 75 1.98 7.28 -4.31
N TYR A 76 2.02 7.23 -2.98
CA TYR A 76 2.23 6.03 -2.18
C TYR A 76 0.96 5.66 -1.44
N TYR A 77 0.67 4.36 -1.39
CA TYR A 77 -0.44 3.78 -0.65
C TYR A 77 0.12 2.68 0.24
N TYR A 78 -0.22 2.71 1.52
CA TYR A 78 0.35 1.82 2.52
C TYR A 78 -0.73 0.91 3.07
N GLY A 79 -0.45 -0.39 3.07
CA GLY A 79 -1.35 -1.41 3.54
C GLY A 79 -0.78 -2.17 4.72
N MET A 80 -1.66 -2.58 5.63
CA MET A 80 -1.34 -3.51 6.72
C MET A 80 -2.22 -4.74 6.66
N ASN A 81 -1.74 -5.84 7.23
CA ASN A 81 -2.60 -7.02 7.37
C ASN A 81 -3.86 -6.64 8.18
N ARG A 82 -5.03 -7.02 7.65
CA ARG A 82 -6.37 -6.65 8.13
C ARG A 82 -6.77 -5.19 7.92
N GLY A 83 -6.04 -4.41 7.13
CA GLY A 83 -6.22 -2.96 7.04
C GLY A 83 -7.63 -2.55 6.63
N ILE A 84 -8.18 -3.13 5.56
CA ILE A 84 -9.57 -2.89 5.13
C ILE A 84 -10.58 -3.14 6.27
N GLN A 85 -10.40 -4.21 7.05
CA GLN A 85 -11.29 -4.52 8.17
C GLN A 85 -11.10 -3.58 9.36
N LEU A 86 -9.92 -2.97 9.51
CA LEU A 86 -9.60 -2.02 10.58
C LEU A 86 -10.03 -0.59 10.23
N SER A 87 -9.82 -0.15 8.99
CA SER A 87 -10.24 1.16 8.50
C SER A 87 -11.74 1.24 8.26
N GLY A 88 -12.38 0.11 7.93
CA GLY A 88 -13.78 0.07 7.53
C GLY A 88 -13.99 0.55 6.09
N ASP A 89 -12.92 0.63 5.30
CA ASP A 89 -13.01 1.03 3.89
C ASP A 89 -13.83 0.04 3.07
N ASN A 90 -14.50 0.57 2.05
CA ASN A 90 -15.16 -0.26 1.06
C ASN A 90 -14.12 -0.93 0.18
N LEU A 91 -14.34 -2.23 -0.07
CA LEU A 91 -13.56 -2.97 -1.05
C LEU A 91 -13.90 -2.45 -2.46
N ASN A 92 -12.90 -2.08 -3.23
CA ASN A 92 -13.05 -1.62 -4.59
C ASN A 92 -13.69 -2.71 -5.45
N SER A 93 -14.61 -2.33 -6.35
CA SER A 93 -15.38 -3.28 -7.18
C SER A 93 -14.51 -4.10 -8.14
N SER A 94 -13.41 -3.52 -8.63
CA SER A 94 -12.46 -4.27 -9.46
C SER A 94 -11.76 -5.32 -8.60
N LEU A 95 -11.26 -4.91 -7.43
CA LEU A 95 -10.56 -5.79 -6.50
C LEU A 95 -11.45 -6.92 -5.97
N SER A 96 -12.73 -6.66 -5.69
CA SER A 96 -13.68 -7.70 -5.29
C SER A 96 -13.87 -8.77 -6.35
N THR A 97 -13.68 -8.43 -7.63
CA THR A 97 -13.80 -9.37 -8.75
C THR A 97 -12.50 -10.16 -8.98
N TRP A 98 -11.36 -9.65 -8.53
CA TRP A 98 -10.04 -10.29 -8.72
C TRP A 98 -9.63 -11.21 -7.57
N LEU A 99 -10.17 -10.98 -6.37
CA LEU A 99 -9.94 -11.85 -5.23
C LEU A 99 -10.57 -13.23 -5.48
N PRO A 100 -9.92 -14.32 -5.04
CA PRO A 100 -10.50 -15.65 -5.18
C PRO A 100 -11.73 -15.81 -4.27
N ASP A 101 -12.76 -16.52 -4.74
CA ASP A 101 -14.00 -16.76 -3.98
C ASP A 101 -13.77 -17.51 -2.67
N ALA A 102 -12.74 -18.36 -2.64
CA ALA A 102 -12.31 -19.12 -1.48
C ALA A 102 -10.80 -18.95 -1.27
N THR A 103 -10.34 -19.14 -0.03
CA THR A 103 -8.90 -19.06 0.22
C THR A 103 -8.16 -20.22 -0.44
N LEU A 104 -7.08 -19.89 -1.13
CA LEU A 104 -6.10 -20.84 -1.68
C LEU A 104 -5.06 -21.26 -0.63
N ASP A 105 -5.13 -20.66 0.57
CA ASP A 105 -4.26 -20.94 1.71
C ASP A 105 -5.07 -20.90 3.01
N SER A 106 -5.22 -22.05 3.69
CA SER A 106 -6.00 -22.16 4.92
C SER A 106 -5.47 -21.29 6.07
N ARG A 107 -4.25 -20.77 5.98
CA ARG A 107 -3.64 -19.87 6.97
C ARG A 107 -4.18 -18.44 6.90
N TYR A 108 -4.71 -18.03 5.75
CA TYR A 108 -5.08 -16.64 5.50
C TYR A 108 -6.53 -16.54 5.01
N ARG A 109 -7.26 -15.54 5.52
CA ARG A 109 -8.57 -15.18 4.98
C ARG A 109 -8.38 -14.36 3.70
N VAL A 110 -9.26 -14.55 2.72
CA VAL A 110 -9.31 -13.71 1.52
C VAL A 110 -9.52 -12.25 1.94
N GLY A 111 -8.79 -11.33 1.31
CA GLY A 111 -8.88 -9.90 1.57
C GLY A 111 -8.26 -9.41 2.88
N ASN A 112 -7.51 -10.26 3.60
CA ASN A 112 -6.85 -9.89 4.85
C ASN A 112 -5.42 -9.34 4.65
N CYS A 113 -4.84 -9.53 3.48
CA CYS A 113 -3.41 -9.30 3.25
C CYS A 113 -3.11 -7.79 3.09
N ALA A 114 -1.89 -7.39 3.43
CA ALA A 114 -1.46 -5.98 3.37
C ALA A 114 -1.46 -5.47 1.92
N GLU A 115 -1.16 -6.35 0.97
CA GLU A 115 -1.21 -6.14 -0.47
C GLU A 115 -2.62 -5.74 -0.93
N VAL A 116 -3.63 -6.43 -0.41
CA VAL A 116 -5.04 -6.14 -0.75
C VAL A 116 -5.42 -4.76 -0.23
N ASP A 117 -5.00 -4.42 0.99
CA ASP A 117 -5.28 -3.12 1.59
C ASP A 117 -4.63 -1.96 0.81
N ALA A 118 -3.34 -2.06 0.50
CA ALA A 118 -2.62 -1.03 -0.26
C ALA A 118 -3.22 -0.82 -1.66
N ILE A 119 -3.51 -1.92 -2.38
CA ILE A 119 -4.15 -1.84 -3.70
C ILE A 119 -5.58 -1.30 -3.59
N ASN A 120 -6.34 -1.67 -2.56
CA ASN A 120 -7.68 -1.14 -2.34
C ASN A 120 -7.69 0.38 -2.22
N GLN A 121 -6.77 0.93 -1.40
CA GLN A 121 -6.60 2.37 -1.24
C GLN A 121 -6.20 3.06 -2.55
N ALA A 122 -5.28 2.46 -3.31
CA ALA A 122 -4.85 2.97 -4.61
C ALA A 122 -6.02 3.04 -5.60
N LEU A 123 -6.77 1.95 -5.75
CA LEU A 123 -7.90 1.87 -6.67
C LEU A 123 -9.06 2.78 -6.26
N ASN A 124 -9.35 2.89 -4.96
CA ASN A 124 -10.36 3.83 -4.44
C ASN A 124 -9.94 5.30 -4.66
N SER A 125 -8.64 5.56 -4.81
CA SER A 125 -8.10 6.88 -5.19
C SER A 125 -8.05 7.11 -6.71
N GLY A 126 -8.55 6.16 -7.51
CA GLY A 126 -8.57 6.25 -8.96
C GLY A 126 -7.24 5.92 -9.64
N ALA A 127 -6.33 5.23 -8.95
CA ALA A 127 -5.11 4.73 -9.57
C ALA A 127 -5.42 3.62 -10.59
N ASN A 128 -4.60 3.54 -11.63
CA ASN A 128 -4.66 2.46 -12.60
C ASN A 128 -3.74 1.32 -12.12
N VAL A 129 -4.27 0.11 -11.96
CA VAL A 129 -3.52 -1.04 -11.44
C VAL A 129 -2.26 -1.34 -12.25
N GLY A 130 -2.29 -1.14 -13.56
CA GLY A 130 -1.15 -1.40 -14.44
C GLY A 130 0.01 -0.40 -14.30
N ASP A 131 -0.18 0.68 -13.54
CA ASP A 131 0.86 1.67 -13.21
C ASP A 131 1.43 1.46 -11.79
N LEU A 132 0.96 0.43 -11.06
CA LEU A 132 1.27 0.21 -9.65
C LEU A 132 2.47 -0.72 -9.46
N TYR A 133 3.41 -0.30 -8.63
CA TYR A 133 4.55 -1.09 -8.17
C TYR A 133 4.36 -1.45 -6.71
N MET A 134 4.61 -2.70 -6.34
CA MET A 134 4.31 -3.21 -5.00
C MET A 134 5.55 -3.73 -4.29
N TYR A 135 5.63 -3.51 -2.98
CA TYR A 135 6.69 -4.05 -2.14
C TYR A 135 6.18 -4.39 -0.74
N THR A 136 6.43 -5.60 -0.28
CA THR A 136 5.91 -6.13 0.99
C THR A 136 7.04 -6.53 1.93
N ILE A 137 6.88 -6.22 3.21
CA ILE A 137 7.82 -6.61 4.28
C ILE A 137 7.11 -7.35 5.42
N ASN A 138 7.90 -8.14 6.14
CA ASN A 138 7.58 -8.55 7.50
C ASN A 138 7.95 -7.41 8.45
N THR A 139 6.99 -6.91 9.23
CA THR A 139 7.19 -5.74 10.10
C THR A 139 8.12 -6.02 11.28
N LYS A 140 8.30 -7.30 11.66
CA LYS A 140 9.11 -7.67 12.83
C LYS A 140 10.61 -7.52 12.61
N ASP A 141 11.07 -7.81 11.40
CA ASP A 141 12.48 -7.82 11.04
C ASP A 141 12.79 -6.89 9.85
N GLY A 142 11.76 -6.29 9.23
CA GLY A 142 11.89 -5.44 8.05
C GLY A 142 12.31 -6.20 6.79
N ALA A 143 12.32 -7.54 6.83
CA ALA A 143 12.76 -8.33 5.70
C ALA A 143 11.70 -8.29 4.57
N PRO A 144 12.13 -8.32 3.30
CA PRO A 144 11.22 -8.55 2.18
C PRO A 144 10.40 -9.81 2.45
N LYS A 145 9.12 -9.78 2.10
CA LYS A 145 8.22 -10.90 2.32
C LYS A 145 7.47 -11.24 1.04
N PRO A 146 7.55 -12.51 0.58
CA PRO A 146 6.82 -12.94 -0.60
C PRO A 146 5.31 -12.91 -0.32
N MET A 147 4.55 -12.61 -1.37
CA MET A 147 3.09 -12.62 -1.32
C MET A 147 2.55 -14.02 -0.99
N CYS A 148 1.41 -14.07 -0.30
CA CYS A 148 0.69 -15.34 -0.14
C CYS A 148 0.02 -15.77 -1.45
N ASN A 149 -0.37 -17.05 -1.56
CA ASN A 149 -0.98 -17.61 -2.78
C ASN A 149 -2.24 -16.84 -3.25
N ASN A 150 -3.04 -16.32 -2.32
CA ASN A 150 -4.20 -15.48 -2.67
C ASN A 150 -3.77 -14.20 -3.38
N CYS A 151 -2.72 -13.54 -2.90
CA CYS A 151 -2.22 -12.28 -3.49
C CYS A 151 -1.44 -12.53 -4.78
N ILE A 152 -0.70 -13.64 -4.89
CA ILE A 152 -0.09 -14.07 -6.16
C ILE A 152 -1.17 -14.26 -7.22
N TYR A 153 -2.20 -15.04 -6.91
CA TYR A 153 -3.33 -15.28 -7.82
C TYR A 153 -3.99 -13.96 -8.27
N THR A 154 -4.15 -13.00 -7.33
CA THR A 154 -4.85 -11.74 -7.60
C THR A 154 -3.99 -10.73 -8.36
N PHE A 155 -2.68 -10.63 -8.10
CA PHE A 155 -1.88 -9.47 -8.55
C PHE A 155 -0.77 -9.78 -9.55
N PHE A 156 -0.32 -11.04 -9.68
CA PHE A 156 0.87 -11.37 -10.47
C PHE A 156 0.85 -10.86 -11.93
N ASP A 157 -0.32 -10.75 -12.54
CA ASP A 157 -0.51 -10.27 -13.92
C ASP A 157 -1.21 -8.90 -14.02
N LYS A 158 -1.43 -8.20 -12.89
CA LYS A 158 -2.24 -6.97 -12.85
C LYS A 158 -1.43 -5.72 -12.53
N VAL A 159 -0.51 -5.84 -11.58
CA VAL A 159 0.37 -4.73 -11.20
C VAL A 159 1.53 -4.62 -12.18
N ALA A 160 2.16 -3.45 -12.24
CA ALA A 160 3.31 -3.22 -13.11
C ALA A 160 4.50 -4.13 -12.73
N ASP A 161 4.80 -4.21 -11.42
CA ASP A 161 5.83 -5.09 -10.90
C ASP A 161 5.67 -5.35 -9.38
N ILE A 162 6.27 -6.45 -8.91
CA ILE A 162 6.37 -6.83 -7.50
C ILE A 162 7.85 -6.91 -7.14
N LEU A 163 8.30 -5.95 -6.35
CA LEU A 163 9.73 -5.73 -6.09
C LEU A 163 10.25 -6.45 -4.84
N SER A 164 9.38 -7.10 -4.06
CA SER A 164 9.75 -7.89 -2.88
C SER A 164 9.79 -9.38 -3.22
N GLU A 165 11.01 -9.93 -3.33
CA GLU A 165 11.28 -11.38 -3.48
C GLU A 165 11.58 -12.04 -2.13
#